data_AF-A0A2S9A9X3-F1
#
_entry.id   AF-A0A2S9A9X3-F1
#
_cell.length_a   1.000
_cell.length_b   1.000
_cell.length_c   1.000
_cell.angle_alpha   90.00
_cell.angle_beta   90.00
_cell.angle_gamma   90.00
#
_symmetry.space_group_name_H-M   'P 1'
#
loop_
_entity.id
_entity.type
_entity.pdbx_description
1 polymer ?
#
loop_
_entity_poly.entity_id
_entity_poly.type
_entity_poly.pdbx_seq_one_letter_code
_entity_poly.pdbx_strand_id
1 'polypeptide(L)'
;MIGVRSRNADLSPAQAWSQASLEQGSALAEFVSQRLPTATSAFAIVSDADMTPVLDDHSRSIDHHVVDHLLGEHLHHQASTGAAVLVVEDDLAREGDPGLADVVFVEDRVIRWRELQREPSQLVRLIRRGASGYPLNAYVCDEAARTILRRADRSLTVEGAASLASTVRAVIHSIYDAESYLVISLGMPTRRNTSSEPLR
;
A
#
# COMPACT_ATOMS: atom_id res chain seq x y z
N MET A 1 -3.12 21.91 -20.41
CA MET A 1 -1.96 21.18 -19.88
C MET A 1 -2.27 20.94 -18.41
N ILE A 2 -2.62 19.72 -18.04
CA ILE A 2 -2.96 19.36 -16.66
C ILE A 2 -1.62 19.30 -15.92
N GLY A 3 -1.39 20.24 -14.99
CA GLY A 3 -0.25 20.15 -14.10
C GLY A 3 -0.42 18.92 -13.22
N VAL A 4 0.68 18.32 -12.80
CA VAL A 4 0.63 17.39 -11.67
C VAL A 4 1.80 17.66 -10.75
N ARG A 5 1.53 17.69 -9.44
CA ARG A 5 2.55 17.87 -8.42
C ARG A 5 2.54 16.69 -7.47
N SER A 6 3.66 16.01 -7.37
CA SER A 6 4.02 15.36 -6.13
C SER A 6 4.31 16.46 -5.11
N ARG A 7 3.51 16.54 -4.04
CA ARG A 7 3.72 17.47 -2.94
C ARG A 7 4.22 16.68 -1.74
N ASN A 8 5.33 17.11 -1.15
CA ASN A 8 5.71 16.66 0.19
C ASN A 8 4.53 16.97 1.11
N ALA A 9 3.98 15.93 1.73
CA ALA A 9 2.94 16.08 2.73
C ALA A 9 3.61 16.26 4.09
N ASP A 10 2.98 17.05 4.96
CA ASP A 10 3.40 17.10 6.35
C ASP A 10 3.27 15.70 6.96
N LEU A 11 4.37 15.21 7.50
CA LEU A 11 4.48 13.80 7.91
C LEU A 11 3.51 13.46 9.04
N SER A 12 3.30 14.36 10.00
CA SER A 12 2.43 14.12 11.16
C SER A 12 0.95 13.93 10.76
N PRO A 13 0.31 14.84 9.99
CA PRO A 13 -1.03 14.62 9.44
C PRO A 13 -1.14 13.35 8.57
N ALA A 14 -0.12 13.08 7.73
CA ALA A 14 -0.10 11.87 6.91
C ALA A 14 -0.05 10.60 7.77
N GLN A 15 0.77 10.57 8.82
CA GLN A 15 0.85 9.46 9.77
C GLN A 15 -0.48 9.26 10.51
N ALA A 16 -1.13 10.33 10.97
CA ALA A 16 -2.42 10.24 11.65
C ALA A 16 -3.52 9.67 10.74
N TRP A 17 -3.59 10.13 9.49
CA TRP A 17 -4.50 9.58 8.50
C TRP A 17 -4.19 8.11 8.21
N SER A 18 -2.91 7.77 8.03
CA SER A 18 -2.47 6.40 7.78
C SER A 18 -2.78 5.48 8.95
N GLN A 19 -2.68 5.97 10.18
CA GLN A 19 -3.02 5.21 11.37
C GLN A 19 -4.51 4.82 11.35
N ALA A 20 -5.40 5.80 11.12
CA ALA A 20 -6.84 5.55 11.02
C ALA A 20 -7.23 4.62 9.84
N SER A 21 -6.45 4.66 8.76
CA SER A 21 -6.61 3.75 7.61
C SER A 21 -6.26 2.31 7.98
N LEU A 22 -5.09 2.12 8.61
CA LEU A 22 -4.59 0.80 8.98
C LEU A 22 -5.40 0.15 10.11
N GLU A 23 -6.00 0.93 11.00
CA GLU A 23 -6.92 0.44 12.04
C GLU A 23 -8.15 -0.27 11.48
N GLN A 24 -8.46 -0.07 10.20
CA GLN A 24 -9.56 -0.72 9.49
C GLN A 24 -9.10 -1.93 8.65
N GLY A 25 -7.82 -2.28 8.66
CA GLY A 25 -7.25 -3.38 7.86
C GLY A 25 -7.26 -4.75 8.56
N SER A 26 -6.40 -5.66 8.11
CA SER A 26 -6.17 -6.96 8.77
C SER A 26 -5.09 -6.88 9.87
N ALA A 27 -4.76 -8.01 10.50
CA ALA A 27 -3.55 -8.15 11.32
C ALA A 27 -2.26 -7.65 10.61
N LEU A 28 -2.16 -7.75 9.28
CA LEU A 28 -1.03 -7.17 8.54
C LEU A 28 -0.99 -5.65 8.69
N ALA A 29 -2.14 -4.98 8.53
CA ALA A 29 -2.26 -3.54 8.69
C ALA A 29 -1.92 -3.09 10.12
N GLU A 30 -2.35 -3.86 11.13
CA GLU A 30 -1.97 -3.61 12.52
C GLU A 30 -0.44 -3.61 12.69
N PHE A 31 0.27 -4.63 12.21
CA PHE A 31 1.73 -4.67 12.31
C PHE A 31 2.42 -3.57 11.50
N VAL A 32 1.85 -3.17 10.37
CA VAL A 32 2.35 -2.02 9.59
C VAL A 32 2.14 -0.70 10.33
N SER A 33 1.03 -0.54 11.05
CA SER A 33 0.74 0.67 11.84
C SER A 33 1.80 0.93 12.91
N GLN A 34 2.31 -0.14 13.55
CA GLN A 34 3.39 -0.08 14.53
C GLN A 34 4.70 0.45 13.94
N ARG A 35 4.85 0.43 12.61
CA ARG A 35 6.01 0.96 11.90
C ARG A 35 5.86 2.41 11.46
N LEU A 36 4.68 3.01 11.53
CA LEU A 36 4.47 4.42 11.15
C LEU A 36 5.39 5.41 11.87
N PRO A 37 5.76 5.23 13.16
CA PRO A 37 6.74 6.11 13.82
C PRO A 37 8.12 6.14 13.14
N THR A 38 8.44 5.15 12.28
CA THR A 38 9.67 5.10 11.48
C THR A 38 9.55 5.78 10.12
N ALA A 39 8.40 6.39 9.82
CA ALA A 39 8.20 7.05 8.54
C ALA A 39 9.25 8.14 8.30
N THR A 40 9.78 8.19 7.09
CA THR A 40 10.85 9.11 6.69
C THR A 40 10.36 10.22 5.77
N SER A 41 9.28 9.96 5.04
CA SER A 41 8.65 10.92 4.13
C SER A 41 7.21 10.52 3.86
N ALA A 42 6.41 11.52 3.49
CA ALA A 42 5.08 11.33 2.96
C ALA A 42 4.90 12.24 1.75
N PHE A 43 4.21 11.76 0.73
CA PHE A 43 3.82 12.58 -0.41
C PHE A 43 2.45 12.16 -0.92
N ALA A 44 1.71 13.12 -1.45
CA ALA A 44 0.41 12.89 -2.04
C ALA A 44 0.51 12.91 -3.57
N ILE A 45 -0.09 11.91 -4.21
CA ILE A 45 -0.33 11.87 -5.64
C ILE A 45 -1.76 12.38 -5.84
N VAL A 46 -1.86 13.63 -6.29
CA VAL A 46 -3.12 14.34 -6.55
C VAL A 46 -3.07 14.90 -7.96
N SER A 47 -4.22 15.02 -8.63
CA SER A 47 -4.30 15.80 -9.87
C SER A 47 -4.17 17.29 -9.53
N ASP A 48 -3.30 18.07 -10.21
CA ASP A 48 -3.11 19.53 -9.97
C ASP A 48 -4.24 20.35 -10.62
N ALA A 49 -5.42 19.76 -10.77
CA ALA A 49 -6.56 20.51 -11.26
C ALA A 49 -6.89 21.60 -10.23
N ASP A 50 -6.59 22.85 -10.57
CA ASP A 50 -7.23 24.08 -10.07
C ASP A 50 -8.76 24.10 -10.33
N MET A 51 -9.37 22.93 -10.52
CA MET A 51 -10.80 22.74 -10.64
C MET A 51 -11.31 22.56 -9.23
N THR A 52 -11.86 23.63 -8.67
CA THR A 52 -12.73 23.60 -7.51
C THR A 52 -13.66 22.37 -7.64
N PRO A 53 -13.56 21.34 -6.78
CA PRO A 53 -14.53 20.26 -6.79
C PRO A 53 -15.77 20.82 -6.10
N VAL A 54 -16.60 21.51 -6.89
CA VAL A 54 -17.99 21.73 -6.50
C VAL A 54 -18.76 20.53 -7.01
N LEU A 55 -19.33 19.75 -6.09
CA LEU A 55 -20.44 18.86 -6.43
C LEU A 55 -21.57 19.74 -6.95
N ASP A 56 -21.77 19.78 -8.26
CA ASP A 56 -23.07 20.07 -8.83
C ASP A 56 -23.67 18.77 -9.37
N ASP A 57 -25.00 18.73 -9.45
CA ASP A 57 -25.79 17.57 -9.88
C ASP A 57 -25.59 17.20 -11.37
N HIS A 58 -24.47 17.59 -12.01
CA HIS A 58 -24.32 17.68 -13.48
C HIS A 58 -23.12 16.91 -14.05
N SER A 59 -22.64 15.84 -13.39
CA SER A 59 -21.86 14.78 -14.03
C SER A 59 -20.56 15.23 -14.75
N ARG A 60 -19.53 15.66 -14.01
CA ARG A 60 -18.18 15.90 -14.56
C ARG A 60 -17.18 14.84 -14.10
N SER A 61 -16.35 14.36 -15.03
CA SER A 61 -15.38 13.27 -14.84
C SER A 61 -14.04 13.78 -14.32
N ILE A 62 -13.53 13.16 -13.25
CA ILE A 62 -12.13 13.28 -12.84
C ILE A 62 -11.30 12.42 -13.79
N ASP A 63 -10.25 12.99 -14.37
CA ASP A 63 -9.34 12.25 -15.24
C ASP A 63 -8.41 11.37 -14.40
N HIS A 64 -8.90 10.19 -14.04
CA HIS A 64 -8.18 9.18 -13.26
C HIS A 64 -6.89 8.71 -13.96
N HIS A 65 -6.74 8.91 -15.28
CA HIS A 65 -5.57 8.45 -16.03
C HIS A 65 -4.28 9.12 -15.58
N VAL A 66 -4.37 10.38 -15.16
CA VAL A 66 -3.19 11.16 -14.74
C VAL A 66 -2.65 10.65 -13.40
N VAL A 67 -3.53 10.46 -12.42
CA VAL A 67 -3.15 9.96 -11.09
C VAL A 67 -2.65 8.52 -11.18
N ASP A 68 -3.28 7.70 -12.02
CA ASP A 68 -2.86 6.33 -12.31
C ASP A 68 -1.49 6.28 -12.97
N HIS A 69 -1.23 7.17 -13.93
CA HIS A 69 0.08 7.25 -14.58
C HIS A 69 1.19 7.54 -13.57
N LEU A 70 0.99 8.52 -12.68
CA LEU A 70 1.99 8.91 -11.69
C LEU A 70 2.21 7.89 -10.60
N LEU A 71 1.13 7.22 -10.16
CA LEU A 71 1.26 6.07 -9.28
C LEU A 71 2.08 4.98 -9.96
N GLY A 72 1.84 4.73 -11.25
CA GLY A 72 2.62 3.81 -12.07
C GLY A 72 4.10 4.19 -12.14
N GLU A 73 4.41 5.46 -12.43
CA GLU A 73 5.79 5.97 -12.44
C GLU A 73 6.45 5.84 -11.06
N HIS A 74 5.72 6.13 -9.99
CA HIS A 74 6.21 5.96 -8.63
C HIS A 74 6.57 4.49 -8.34
N LEU A 75 5.68 3.56 -8.66
CA LEU A 75 5.91 2.13 -8.48
C LEU A 75 7.08 1.62 -9.34
N HIS A 76 7.22 2.14 -10.57
CA HIS A 76 8.35 1.84 -11.43
C HIS A 76 9.68 2.36 -10.84
N HIS A 77 9.66 3.58 -10.29
CA HIS A 77 10.82 4.12 -9.57
C HIS A 77 11.19 3.24 -8.38
N GLN A 78 10.21 2.80 -7.57
CA GLN A 78 10.45 1.85 -6.47
C GLN A 78 11.08 0.55 -6.99
N ALA A 79 10.60 0.00 -8.10
CA ALA A 79 11.14 -1.20 -8.74
C ALA A 79 12.62 -1.06 -9.16
N SER A 80 13.04 0.15 -9.53
CA SER A 80 14.43 0.44 -9.94
C SER A 80 15.42 0.40 -8.76
N THR A 81 14.95 0.57 -7.53
CA THR A 81 15.78 0.55 -6.32
C THR A 81 16.04 -0.86 -5.78
N GLY A 82 15.39 -1.87 -6.35
CA GLY A 82 15.60 -3.28 -6.01
C GLY A 82 14.37 -4.14 -6.28
N ALA A 83 14.56 -5.45 -6.16
CA ALA A 83 13.45 -6.39 -6.24
C ALA A 83 12.47 -6.15 -5.08
N ALA A 84 11.20 -6.03 -5.43
CA ALA A 84 10.17 -5.54 -4.54
C ALA A 84 8.80 -6.06 -5.01
N VAL A 85 7.87 -6.15 -4.08
CA VAL A 85 6.52 -6.68 -4.29
C VAL A 85 5.51 -5.62 -3.90
N LEU A 86 4.51 -5.42 -4.75
CA LEU A 86 3.29 -4.70 -4.39
C LEU A 86 2.32 -5.68 -3.76
N VAL A 87 1.86 -5.37 -2.56
CA VAL A 87 0.84 -6.10 -1.80
C VAL A 87 -0.38 -5.20 -1.65
N VAL A 88 -1.58 -5.73 -1.84
CA VAL A 88 -2.84 -4.97 -1.74
C VAL A 88 -3.82 -5.78 -0.89
N GLU A 89 -4.32 -5.18 0.19
CA GLU A 89 -5.46 -5.72 0.92
C GLU A 89 -6.74 -5.45 0.12
N ASP A 90 -7.40 -6.51 -0.33
CA ASP A 90 -8.70 -6.48 -0.99
C ASP A 90 -9.78 -6.75 0.07
N ASP A 91 -10.51 -5.71 0.44
CA ASP A 91 -11.52 -5.72 1.49
C ASP A 91 -12.89 -6.20 1.01
N LEU A 92 -13.12 -6.18 -0.31
CA LEU A 92 -14.35 -6.65 -0.94
C LEU A 92 -14.34 -8.16 -1.21
N ALA A 93 -13.17 -8.75 -1.42
CA ALA A 93 -13.04 -10.16 -1.69
C ALA A 93 -12.95 -10.99 -0.40
N ARG A 94 -13.63 -12.14 -0.39
CA ARG A 94 -13.66 -13.10 0.74
C ARG A 94 -13.28 -14.50 0.28
N GLU A 95 -12.85 -15.32 1.23
CA GLU A 95 -12.60 -16.74 0.96
C GLU A 95 -13.85 -17.40 0.38
N GLY A 96 -13.70 -18.05 -0.78
CA GLY A 96 -14.80 -18.66 -1.53
C GLY A 96 -15.25 -17.87 -2.77
N ASP A 97 -14.83 -16.61 -2.92
CA ASP A 97 -15.17 -15.83 -4.11
C ASP A 97 -14.54 -16.42 -5.40
N PRO A 98 -15.23 -16.35 -6.54
CA PRO A 98 -14.69 -16.81 -7.81
C PRO A 98 -13.51 -15.93 -8.25
N GLY A 99 -12.50 -16.54 -8.89
CA GLY A 99 -11.37 -15.80 -9.46
C GLY A 99 -10.26 -15.42 -8.47
N LEU A 100 -10.24 -16.03 -7.28
CA LEU A 100 -9.17 -15.89 -6.29
C LEU A 100 -7.97 -16.81 -6.54
N ALA A 101 -7.52 -16.91 -7.80
CA ALA A 101 -6.27 -17.56 -8.12
C ALA A 101 -5.08 -16.68 -7.67
N ASP A 102 -4.07 -17.29 -7.07
CA ASP A 102 -2.82 -16.63 -6.65
C ASP A 102 -3.00 -15.49 -5.63
N VAL A 103 -3.93 -15.69 -4.68
CA VAL A 103 -4.10 -14.80 -3.50
C VAL A 103 -3.61 -15.48 -2.23
N VAL A 104 -3.37 -14.67 -1.21
CA VAL A 104 -3.04 -15.12 0.14
C VAL A 104 -4.09 -14.54 1.09
N PHE A 105 -4.54 -15.28 2.08
CA PHE A 105 -5.46 -14.79 3.08
C PHE A 105 -4.70 -14.30 4.31
N VAL A 106 -5.14 -13.20 4.90
CA VAL A 106 -4.77 -12.80 6.27
C VAL A 106 -6.09 -12.68 7.01
N GLU A 107 -6.34 -13.59 7.93
CA GLU A 107 -7.64 -13.71 8.62
C GLU A 107 -8.78 -13.89 7.59
N ASP A 108 -9.73 -12.96 7.52
CA ASP A 108 -10.87 -12.96 6.61
C ASP A 108 -10.63 -12.10 5.35
N ARG A 109 -9.43 -11.50 5.20
CA ARG A 109 -9.10 -10.59 4.11
C ARG A 109 -8.25 -11.25 3.04
N VAL A 110 -8.50 -10.83 1.79
CA VAL A 110 -7.73 -11.27 0.63
C VAL A 110 -6.54 -10.34 0.43
N ILE A 111 -5.35 -10.92 0.36
CA ILE A 111 -4.12 -10.27 -0.04
C ILE A 111 -3.80 -10.64 -1.47
N ARG A 112 -3.76 -9.63 -2.34
CA ARG A 112 -3.26 -9.77 -3.70
C ARG A 112 -1.86 -9.20 -3.78
N TRP A 113 -1.00 -9.80 -4.58
CA TRP A 113 0.35 -9.29 -4.73
C TRP A 113 0.93 -9.51 -6.12
N ARG A 114 1.83 -8.62 -6.54
CA ARG A 114 2.56 -8.68 -7.82
C ARG A 114 3.97 -8.16 -7.65
N GLU A 115 4.92 -8.73 -8.39
CA GLU A 115 6.29 -8.21 -8.49
C GLU A 115 6.26 -6.80 -9.10
N LEU A 116 7.01 -5.85 -8.54
CA LEU A 116 7.05 -4.46 -9.02
C LEU A 116 7.69 -4.30 -10.41
N GLN A 117 8.39 -5.31 -10.90
CA GLN A 117 8.97 -5.35 -12.24
C GLN A 117 7.92 -5.54 -13.35
N ARG A 118 6.65 -5.74 -12.99
CA ARG A 118 5.54 -5.80 -13.95
C ARG A 118 5.25 -4.42 -14.55
N GLU A 119 4.54 -4.43 -15.66
CA GLU A 119 4.09 -3.20 -16.33
C GLU A 119 3.32 -2.29 -15.34
N PRO A 120 3.65 -0.99 -15.25
CA PRO A 120 3.05 -0.08 -14.28
C PRO A 120 1.51 -0.07 -14.31
N SER A 121 0.93 -0.16 -15.52
CA SER A 121 -0.53 -0.23 -15.71
C SER A 121 -1.17 -1.45 -15.05
N GLN A 122 -0.46 -2.58 -14.96
CA GLN A 122 -0.95 -3.78 -14.28
C GLN A 122 -0.93 -3.62 -12.75
N LEU A 123 0.10 -2.94 -12.22
CA LEU A 123 0.23 -2.66 -10.79
C LEU A 123 -0.82 -1.66 -10.31
N VAL A 124 -1.04 -0.60 -11.09
CA VAL A 124 -2.09 0.38 -10.80
C VAL A 124 -3.48 -0.27 -10.87
N ARG A 125 -3.71 -1.14 -11.86
CA ARG A 125 -4.96 -1.91 -11.95
C ARG A 125 -5.15 -2.83 -10.73
N LEU A 126 -4.09 -3.37 -10.15
CA LEU A 126 -4.16 -4.16 -8.92
C LEU A 126 -4.67 -3.32 -7.75
N ILE A 127 -4.09 -2.13 -7.57
CA ILE A 127 -4.51 -1.16 -6.54
C ILE A 127 -5.97 -0.76 -6.76
N ARG A 128 -6.34 -0.35 -7.99
CA ARG A 128 -7.71 0.05 -8.35
C ARG A 128 -8.76 -1.02 -8.06
N ARG A 129 -8.43 -2.30 -8.26
CA ARG A 129 -9.34 -3.41 -7.97
C ARG A 129 -9.57 -3.59 -6.47
N GLY A 130 -8.52 -3.40 -5.66
CA GLY A 130 -8.66 -3.41 -4.19
C GLY A 130 -9.26 -2.12 -3.63
N ALA A 131 -9.17 -1.00 -4.35
CA ALA A 131 -9.58 0.33 -3.87
C ALA A 131 -11.09 0.60 -3.82
N SER A 132 -11.93 -0.43 -3.86
CA SER A 132 -13.37 -0.27 -4.03
C SER A 132 -14.14 -0.14 -2.71
N GLY A 133 -13.52 -0.48 -1.58
CA GLY A 133 -13.92 -0.03 -0.26
C GLY A 133 -12.86 0.90 0.34
N TYR A 134 -13.30 1.96 1.02
CA TYR A 134 -12.42 2.85 1.73
C TYR A 134 -12.27 2.35 3.18
N PRO A 135 -11.03 2.26 3.72
CA PRO A 135 -9.76 2.58 3.07
C PRO A 135 -9.04 1.35 2.48
N LEU A 136 -8.42 1.54 1.31
CA LEU A 136 -7.45 0.59 0.74
C LEU A 136 -6.09 0.74 1.43
N ASN A 137 -5.56 -0.37 1.94
CA ASN A 137 -4.16 -0.46 2.32
C ASN A 137 -3.37 -1.25 1.26
N ALA A 138 -2.42 -0.59 0.62
CA ALA A 138 -1.44 -1.22 -0.25
C ALA A 138 -0.02 -0.99 0.29
N TYR A 139 0.88 -1.94 0.03
CA TYR A 139 2.23 -1.94 0.57
C TYR A 139 3.24 -2.23 -0.52
N VAL A 140 4.30 -1.42 -0.56
CA VAL A 140 5.51 -1.74 -1.29
C VAL A 140 6.44 -2.46 -0.33
N CYS A 141 6.74 -3.71 -0.62
CA CYS A 141 7.59 -4.57 0.21
C CYS A 141 8.88 -4.92 -0.51
N ASP A 142 9.92 -5.29 0.24
CA ASP A 142 11.17 -5.78 -0.33
C ASP A 142 11.09 -7.23 -0.86
N GLU A 143 12.20 -7.72 -1.38
CA GLU A 143 12.35 -9.07 -1.92
C GLU A 143 12.03 -10.20 -0.92
N ALA A 144 12.25 -9.99 0.39
CA ALA A 144 11.93 -11.02 1.38
C ALA A 144 10.42 -11.30 1.46
N ALA A 145 9.59 -10.29 1.18
CA ALA A 145 8.14 -10.43 1.08
C ALA A 145 7.72 -11.49 0.07
N ARG A 146 8.40 -11.57 -1.07
CA ARG A 146 8.13 -12.55 -2.12
C ARG A 146 8.29 -13.98 -1.58
N THR A 147 9.31 -14.20 -0.77
CA THR A 147 9.57 -15.51 -0.16
C THR A 147 8.50 -15.86 0.86
N ILE A 148 8.08 -14.89 1.69
CA ILE A 148 7.00 -15.06 2.68
C ILE A 148 5.68 -15.41 1.97
N LEU A 149 5.29 -14.63 0.96
CA LEU A 149 4.03 -14.80 0.24
C LEU A 149 3.97 -16.12 -0.54
N ARG A 150 5.08 -16.56 -1.15
CA ARG A 150 5.15 -17.87 -1.83
C ARG A 150 5.06 -19.07 -0.88
N ARG A 151 5.44 -18.90 0.39
CA ARG A 151 5.40 -19.97 1.41
C ARG A 151 4.07 -20.08 2.14
N ALA A 152 3.19 -19.09 2.01
CA ALA A 152 1.95 -19.03 2.77
C ALA A 152 0.95 -20.16 2.42
N ASP A 153 1.12 -20.88 1.30
CA ASP A 153 0.32 -22.01 0.77
C ASP A 153 -1.19 -21.74 0.57
N ARG A 154 -1.72 -20.68 1.19
CA ARG A 154 -2.98 -19.96 0.96
C ARG A 154 -3.22 -18.91 2.04
N SER A 155 -2.70 -19.07 3.25
CA SER A 155 -3.00 -18.17 4.38
C SER A 155 -1.73 -17.80 5.15
N LEU A 156 -1.64 -16.55 5.57
CA LEU A 156 -0.57 -16.07 6.44
C LEU A 156 -0.99 -16.25 7.89
N THR A 157 -0.11 -16.89 8.66
CA THR A 157 -0.19 -16.86 10.12
C THR A 157 0.08 -15.44 10.62
N VAL A 158 -0.28 -15.16 11.89
CA VAL A 158 0.05 -13.89 12.56
C VAL A 158 1.56 -13.60 12.50
N GLU A 159 2.40 -14.61 12.69
CA GLU A 159 3.86 -14.50 12.58
C GLU A 159 4.30 -14.20 11.13
N GLY A 160 3.62 -14.79 10.15
CA GLY A 160 3.81 -14.50 8.73
C GLY A 160 3.42 -13.07 8.38
N ALA A 161 2.31 -12.57 8.91
CA ALA A 161 1.85 -11.18 8.75
C ALA A 161 2.83 -10.20 9.40
N ALA A 162 3.31 -10.48 10.62
CA ALA A 162 4.34 -9.67 11.28
C ALA A 162 5.67 -9.67 10.49
N SER A 163 6.07 -10.84 9.98
CA SER A 163 7.26 -10.97 9.13
C SER A 163 7.09 -10.16 7.84
N LEU A 164 5.93 -10.25 7.18
CA LEU A 164 5.62 -9.48 5.98
C LEU A 164 5.61 -7.98 6.27
N ALA A 165 4.98 -7.55 7.37
CA ALA A 165 4.95 -6.16 7.80
C ALA A 165 6.36 -5.59 7.99
N SER A 166 7.33 -6.39 8.45
CA SER A 166 8.73 -5.96 8.60
C SER A 166 9.45 -5.67 7.27
N THR A 167 8.93 -6.18 6.15
CA THR A 167 9.50 -5.97 4.80
C THR A 167 8.94 -4.73 4.10
N VAL A 168 7.89 -4.11 4.66
CA VAL A 168 7.23 -2.94 4.06
C VAL A 168 8.19 -1.75 4.01
N ARG A 169 8.32 -1.12 2.85
CA ARG A 169 9.11 0.09 2.62
C ARG A 169 8.26 1.31 2.37
N ALA A 170 7.07 1.12 1.82
CA ALA A 170 6.09 2.19 1.72
C ALA A 170 4.67 1.66 1.91
N VAL A 171 3.81 2.51 2.46
CA VAL A 171 2.37 2.30 2.53
C VAL A 171 1.72 3.24 1.53
N ILE A 172 0.81 2.72 0.73
CA ILE A 172 0.03 3.44 -0.25
C ILE A 172 -1.42 3.31 0.16
N HIS A 173 -2.10 4.45 0.27
CA HIS A 173 -3.50 4.49 0.60
C HIS A 173 -4.27 5.23 -0.46
N SER A 174 -5.44 4.72 -0.83
CA SER A 174 -6.37 5.44 -1.70
C SER A 174 -7.09 6.53 -0.91
N ILE A 175 -7.20 7.72 -1.48
CA ILE A 175 -8.06 8.81 -1.00
C ILE A 175 -9.15 9.03 -2.06
N TYR A 176 -10.39 9.24 -1.62
CA TYR A 176 -11.55 9.53 -2.48
C TYR A 176 -11.71 8.49 -3.60
N ASP A 177 -12.00 7.22 -3.27
CA ASP A 177 -12.21 6.15 -4.27
C ASP A 177 -11.06 6.02 -5.30
N ALA A 178 -9.82 6.15 -4.79
CA ALA A 178 -8.58 6.15 -5.55
C ALA A 178 -8.43 7.31 -6.56
N GLU A 179 -9.17 8.41 -6.41
CA GLU A 179 -8.91 9.65 -7.14
C GLU A 179 -7.59 10.32 -6.73
N SER A 180 -7.06 9.96 -5.57
CA SER A 180 -5.75 10.40 -5.09
C SER A 180 -5.11 9.30 -4.25
N TYR A 181 -3.81 9.41 -4.02
CA TYR A 181 -3.09 8.48 -3.18
C TYR A 181 -2.20 9.20 -2.18
N LEU A 182 -2.19 8.71 -0.94
CA LEU A 182 -1.16 9.05 0.04
C LEU A 182 -0.12 7.96 0.02
N VAL A 183 1.16 8.32 -0.12
CA VAL A 183 2.27 7.37 0.00
C VAL A 183 3.15 7.79 1.16
N ILE A 184 3.43 6.85 2.07
CA ILE A 184 4.30 7.04 3.23
C ILE A 184 5.47 6.08 3.12
N SER A 185 6.69 6.61 3.04
CA SER A 185 7.90 5.80 3.05
C SER A 185 8.31 5.50 4.49
N LEU A 186 8.60 4.23 4.78
CA LEU A 186 9.03 3.75 6.09
C LEU A 186 10.54 3.57 6.13
N GLY A 187 11.14 3.87 7.27
CA GLY A 187 12.53 3.53 7.54
C GLY A 187 12.74 2.02 7.62
N MET A 188 14.00 1.61 7.44
CA MET A 188 14.40 0.22 7.67
C MET A 188 14.09 -0.17 9.13
N PRO A 189 13.64 -1.40 9.39
CA PRO A 189 13.49 -1.87 10.76
C PRO A 189 14.83 -1.74 11.49
N THR A 190 14.85 -1.04 12.63
CA THR A 190 16.00 -1.05 13.51
C THR A 190 16.18 -2.48 14.00
N ARG A 191 17.27 -3.15 13.59
CA ARG A 191 17.65 -4.45 14.15
C ARG A 191 17.76 -4.23 15.66
N ARG A 192 16.82 -4.75 16.45
CA ARG A 192 16.98 -4.80 17.91
C ARG A 192 18.24 -5.64 18.15
N ASN A 193 19.28 -5.02 18.70
CA ASN A 193 20.47 -5.72 19.16
C ASN A 193 20.02 -6.71 20.24
N THR A 194 19.87 -7.98 19.87
CA THR A 194 19.65 -9.10 20.81
C THR A 194 20.97 -9.48 21.46
N SER A 195 21.63 -8.51 22.10
CA SER A 195 22.87 -8.71 22.83
C SER A 195 22.65 -8.39 24.30
N SER A 196 22.06 -9.34 25.02
CA SER A 196 22.24 -9.55 26.46
C SER A 196 21.44 -10.75 26.96
N GLU A 197 21.80 -11.95 26.51
CA GLU A 197 21.63 -13.12 27.38
C GLU A 197 22.86 -13.15 28.31
N PRO A 198 22.70 -12.95 29.63
CA PRO A 198 23.80 -13.14 30.55
C PRO A 198 24.09 -14.65 30.61
N LEU A 199 25.30 -15.02 30.19
CA LEU A 199 25.87 -16.33 30.48
C LEU A 199 25.80 -16.54 32.00
N ARG A 200 25.09 -17.60 32.41
CA ARG A 200 25.08 -18.08 33.79
C ARG A 200 26.40 -18.74 34.14
#